data_AF-A0A9D1TND2-F1
#
_entry.id   AF-A0A9D1TND2-F1
#
_cell.length_a   1.000
_cell.length_b   1.000
_cell.length_c   1.000
_cell.angle_alpha   90.00
_cell.angle_beta   90.00
_cell.angle_gamma   90.00
#
_symmetry.space_group_name_H-M   'P 1'
#
loop_
_entity.id
_entity.type
_entity.pdbx_description
1 polymer ?
#
loop_
_entity_poly.entity_id
_entity_poly.type
_entity_poly.pdbx_seq_one_letter_code
_entity_poly.pdbx_strand_id
1 'polypeptide(L)'
;MVEKRKYLKASLEQIIMTADTFSSGSADDEIKRRIDEIIAQEAPVMKELLVKRLINSLSLYKAGSIIAEHIDALLSQMNLDEEDDVFYSGRDVSFFRPSNEDENNFRYSYQIPPVEAENAIIYIYENNGNKCMKKKDVLISFSSLMGYQRKGSEVRSLFEKAFAKLRKDGRIISRSSGFSLS
;
A
#
# COMPACT_ATOMS: atom_id res chain seq x y z
N MET A 1 4.94 19.00 -3.89
CA MET A 1 6.15 18.18 -4.09
C MET A 1 5.91 16.88 -3.36
N VAL A 2 6.24 15.74 -3.96
CA VAL A 2 6.02 14.45 -3.32
C VAL A 2 7.12 14.19 -2.29
N GLU A 3 6.76 13.66 -1.13
CA GLU A 3 7.71 13.33 -0.08
C GLU A 3 8.04 11.83 -0.03
N LYS A 4 9.33 11.51 0.12
CA LYS A 4 9.77 10.17 0.54
C LYS A 4 9.70 10.09 2.06
N ARG A 5 8.87 9.21 2.61
CA ARG A 5 8.73 9.00 4.06
C ARG A 5 9.19 7.61 4.48
N LYS A 6 9.60 7.48 5.74
CA LYS A 6 9.84 6.18 6.39
C LYS A 6 8.52 5.46 6.60
N TYR A 7 8.47 4.16 6.31
CA TYR A 7 7.33 3.33 6.69
C TYR A 7 7.43 2.96 8.16
N LEU A 8 6.36 3.21 8.91
CA LEU A 8 6.20 2.83 10.30
C LEU A 8 5.03 1.86 10.40
N LYS A 9 5.33 0.62 10.80
CA LYS A 9 4.32 -0.40 11.08
C LYS A 9 3.55 -0.02 12.35
N ALA A 10 2.25 -0.24 12.36
CA ALA A 10 1.41 -0.05 13.53
C ALA A 10 1.88 -0.95 14.68
N SER A 11 1.99 -0.36 15.87
CA SER A 11 2.34 -1.09 17.09
C SER A 11 1.05 -1.54 17.78
N LEU A 12 0.68 -2.80 17.57
CA LEU A 12 -0.44 -3.42 18.27
C LEU A 12 0.07 -4.50 19.21
N GLU A 13 -0.52 -4.56 20.41
CA GLU A 13 -0.32 -5.69 21.33
C GLU A 13 -0.82 -6.98 20.68
N GLN A 14 -0.02 -8.04 20.78
CA GLN A 14 -0.45 -9.36 20.33
C GLN A 14 -1.36 -10.00 21.37
N ILE A 15 -2.58 -10.33 20.96
CA ILE A 15 -3.51 -11.14 21.76
C ILE A 15 -3.64 -12.52 21.14
N ILE A 16 -3.94 -13.52 21.95
CA ILE A 16 -4.24 -14.87 21.47
C ILE A 16 -5.74 -14.94 21.23
N MET A 17 -6.14 -15.09 19.97
CA MET A 17 -7.53 -15.30 19.58
C MET A 17 -7.69 -16.65 18.88
N THR A 18 -8.76 -17.38 19.18
CA THR A 18 -9.10 -18.61 18.43
C THR A 18 -9.92 -18.26 17.20
N ALA A 19 -9.86 -19.12 16.17
CA ALA A 19 -10.66 -18.95 14.96
C ALA A 19 -12.18 -18.95 15.25
N ASP A 20 -12.63 -19.75 16.23
CA ASP A 20 -14.03 -19.81 16.64
C ASP A 20 -14.48 -18.50 17.32
N THR A 21 -13.61 -17.92 18.17
CA THR A 21 -13.89 -16.62 18.80
C THR A 21 -13.96 -15.53 17.74
N PHE A 22 -13.02 -15.54 16.79
CA PHE A 22 -12.97 -14.59 15.67
C PHE A 22 -14.24 -14.65 14.82
N SER A 23 -14.66 -15.86 14.44
CA SER A 23 -15.75 -16.06 13.46
C SER A 23 -17.15 -16.03 14.08
N SER A 24 -17.27 -16.13 15.41
CA SER A 24 -18.57 -16.10 16.10
C SER A 24 -19.15 -14.71 16.28
N GLY A 25 -18.40 -13.65 15.94
CA GLY A 25 -18.78 -12.26 16.17
C GLY A 25 -18.53 -11.74 17.59
N SER A 26 -18.15 -12.62 18.52
CA SER A 26 -17.96 -12.28 19.94
C SER A 26 -16.85 -11.27 20.21
N ALA A 27 -15.93 -11.08 19.26
CA ALA A 27 -14.80 -10.16 19.35
C ALA A 27 -14.84 -9.04 18.30
N ASP A 28 -15.99 -8.81 17.64
CA ASP A 28 -16.09 -7.86 16.52
C ASP A 28 -15.68 -6.44 16.88
N ASP A 29 -16.05 -5.97 18.08
CA ASP A 29 -15.68 -4.63 18.55
C ASP A 29 -14.14 -4.49 18.70
N GLU A 30 -13.48 -5.53 19.21
CA GLU A 30 -12.01 -5.55 19.33
C GLU A 30 -11.33 -5.65 17.96
N ILE A 31 -11.90 -6.42 17.02
CA ILE A 31 -11.41 -6.52 15.66
C ILE A 31 -11.52 -5.17 14.94
N LYS A 32 -12.70 -4.52 15.01
CA LYS A 32 -12.95 -3.19 14.43
C LYS A 32 -12.01 -2.14 15.03
N ARG A 33 -11.84 -2.12 16.36
CA ARG A 33 -10.90 -1.22 17.04
C ARG A 33 -9.47 -1.37 16.50
N ARG A 34 -9.00 -2.60 16.30
CA ARG A 34 -7.66 -2.88 15.75
C ARG A 34 -7.54 -2.46 14.28
N ILE A 35 -8.58 -2.65 13.47
CA ILE A 35 -8.61 -2.16 12.09
C ILE A 35 -8.44 -0.65 12.07
N ASP A 36 -9.20 0.08 12.90
CA ASP A 36 -9.09 1.54 13.01
C ASP A 36 -7.68 1.97 13.45
N GLU A 37 -7.07 1.27 14.42
CA GLU A 37 -5.70 1.55 14.87
C GLU A 37 -4.65 1.35 13.77
N ILE A 38 -4.80 0.31 12.94
CA ILE A 38 -3.91 0.07 11.80
C ILE A 38 -4.09 1.16 10.75
N ILE A 39 -5.33 1.51 10.39
CA ILE A 39 -5.61 2.54 9.39
C ILE A 39 -5.11 3.91 9.87
N ALA A 40 -5.34 4.27 11.13
CA ALA A 40 -4.89 5.53 11.70
C ALA A 40 -3.36 5.71 11.64
N GLN A 41 -2.59 4.62 11.74
CA GLN A 41 -1.12 4.67 11.74
C GLN A 41 -0.50 4.41 10.37
N GLU A 42 -1.10 3.54 9.56
CA GLU A 42 -0.49 3.04 8.33
C GLU A 42 -1.12 3.59 7.05
N ALA A 43 -2.25 4.30 7.11
CA ALA A 43 -2.89 4.83 5.90
C ALA A 43 -1.94 5.72 5.04
N PRO A 44 -2.09 5.70 3.69
CA PRO A 44 -2.94 4.77 2.94
C PRO A 44 -2.42 3.33 3.08
N VAL A 45 -3.30 2.35 3.23
CA VAL A 45 -2.93 0.94 3.45
C VAL A 45 -3.74 0.01 2.56
N MET A 46 -3.08 -0.89 1.84
CA MET A 46 -3.74 -1.93 1.04
C MET A 46 -4.43 -2.94 1.96
N LYS A 47 -5.60 -3.43 1.55
CA LYS A 47 -6.35 -4.48 2.24
C LYS A 47 -5.50 -5.70 2.57
N GLU A 48 -4.65 -6.18 1.66
CA GLU A 48 -3.76 -7.32 1.90
C GLU A 48 -2.78 -7.07 3.04
N LEU A 49 -2.31 -5.82 3.20
CA LEU A 49 -1.44 -5.46 4.31
C LEU A 49 -2.23 -5.31 5.60
N LEU A 50 -3.38 -4.63 5.56
CA LEU A 50 -4.29 -4.47 6.68
C LEU A 50 -4.68 -5.82 7.30
N VAL A 51 -5.16 -6.77 6.49
CA VAL A 51 -5.51 -8.13 6.90
C VAL A 51 -4.30 -8.83 7.52
N LYS A 52 -3.13 -8.73 6.89
CA LYS A 52 -1.89 -9.31 7.44
C LYS A 52 -1.55 -8.70 8.81
N ARG A 53 -1.72 -7.38 9.01
CA ARG A 53 -1.46 -6.73 10.30
C ARG A 53 -2.45 -7.20 11.36
N LEU A 54 -3.73 -7.25 11.03
CA LEU A 54 -4.79 -7.70 11.91
C LEU A 54 -4.54 -9.14 12.40
N ILE A 55 -4.35 -10.08 11.47
CA ILE A 55 -4.11 -11.50 11.77
C ILE A 55 -2.88 -11.70 12.67
N ASN A 56 -1.79 -11.00 12.39
CA ASN A 56 -0.59 -11.05 13.23
C ASN A 56 -0.80 -10.46 14.63
N SER A 57 -1.67 -9.46 14.78
CA SER A 57 -2.01 -8.86 16.08
C SER A 57 -2.91 -9.77 16.93
N LEU A 58 -3.58 -10.74 16.30
CA LEU A 58 -4.50 -11.69 16.94
C LEU A 58 -3.88 -13.09 17.12
N SER A 59 -2.57 -13.23 16.83
CA SER A 59 -1.83 -14.49 16.85
C SER A 59 -2.48 -15.61 16.03
N LEU A 60 -3.22 -15.24 14.98
CA LEU A 60 -3.83 -16.18 14.06
C LEU A 60 -2.80 -16.55 12.99
N TYR A 61 -2.60 -17.85 12.75
CA TYR A 61 -1.57 -18.30 11.81
C TYR A 61 -1.88 -17.95 10.35
N LYS A 62 -3.15 -18.00 9.94
CA LYS A 62 -3.64 -17.67 8.59
C LYS A 62 -5.09 -17.22 8.62
N ALA A 63 -5.45 -16.32 7.70
CA ALA A 63 -6.85 -16.11 7.33
C ALA A 63 -7.29 -17.24 6.38
N GLY A 64 -7.99 -18.24 6.90
CA GLY A 64 -8.78 -19.16 6.06
C GLY A 64 -9.99 -18.44 5.46
N SER A 65 -10.73 -19.09 4.54
CA SER A 65 -11.90 -18.49 3.86
C SER A 65 -12.88 -17.84 4.85
N ILE A 66 -13.21 -18.55 5.93
CA ILE A 66 -14.14 -18.08 6.97
C ILE A 66 -13.65 -16.78 7.63
N ILE A 67 -12.36 -16.72 7.98
CA ILE A 67 -11.76 -15.53 8.60
C ILE A 67 -11.74 -14.37 7.60
N ALA A 68 -11.41 -14.63 6.34
CA ALA A 68 -11.38 -13.61 5.30
C ALA A 68 -12.79 -13.04 5.03
N GLU A 69 -13.79 -13.91 4.89
CA GLU A 69 -15.20 -13.52 4.70
C GLU A 69 -15.72 -12.71 5.89
N HIS A 70 -15.35 -13.09 7.12
CA HIS A 70 -15.72 -12.33 8.32
C HIS A 70 -15.05 -10.96 8.36
N ILE A 71 -13.76 -10.86 8.00
CA ILE A 71 -13.08 -9.56 7.88
C ILE A 71 -13.76 -8.68 6.83
N ASP A 72 -14.08 -9.22 5.67
CA ASP A 72 -14.78 -8.49 4.61
C ASP A 72 -16.14 -7.97 5.07
N ALA A 73 -16.90 -8.80 5.80
CA ALA A 73 -18.16 -8.39 6.41
C ALA A 73 -17.96 -7.23 7.41
N LEU A 74 -16.95 -7.32 8.28
CA LEU A 74 -16.66 -6.25 9.25
C LEU A 74 -16.24 -4.96 8.56
N LEU A 75 -15.34 -5.02 7.57
CA LEU A 75 -14.91 -3.85 6.80
C LEU A 75 -16.11 -3.15 6.14
N SER A 76 -17.04 -3.92 5.55
CA SER A 76 -18.25 -3.37 4.92
C SER A 76 -19.23 -2.70 5.89
N GLN A 77 -19.16 -3.05 7.17
CA GLN A 77 -19.98 -2.44 8.22
C GLN A 77 -19.33 -1.18 8.82
N MET A 78 -18.03 -1.00 8.62
CA MET A 78 -17.30 0.16 9.11
C MET A 78 -17.44 1.32 8.12
N ASN A 79 -17.53 2.54 8.63
CA ASN A 79 -17.58 3.75 7.81
C ASN A 79 -16.15 4.21 7.45
N LEU A 80 -15.45 3.40 6.65
CA LEU A 80 -14.06 3.63 6.24
C LEU A 80 -13.99 4.42 4.92
N ASP A 81 -12.95 5.22 4.76
CA ASP A 81 -12.61 5.84 3.46
C ASP A 81 -11.79 4.83 2.65
N GLU A 82 -12.40 4.22 1.64
CA GLU A 82 -11.84 3.14 0.83
C GLU A 82 -11.99 3.41 -0.68
N GLU A 83 -10.91 3.20 -1.44
CA GLU A 83 -10.92 3.20 -2.91
C GLU A 83 -9.99 2.08 -3.42
N ASP A 84 -10.50 1.20 -4.28
CA ASP A 84 -9.73 0.10 -4.91
C ASP A 84 -8.90 -0.74 -3.90
N ASP A 85 -9.54 -1.21 -2.81
CA ASP A 85 -8.93 -1.97 -1.71
C ASP A 85 -7.83 -1.18 -0.93
N VAL A 86 -7.79 0.14 -1.05
CA VAL A 86 -6.92 1.02 -0.26
C VAL A 86 -7.74 1.75 0.79
N PHE A 87 -7.34 1.65 2.05
CA PHE A 87 -7.94 2.37 3.16
C PHE A 87 -7.15 3.64 3.50
N TYR A 88 -7.87 4.74 3.72
CA TYR A 88 -7.32 6.07 3.95
C TYR A 88 -7.61 6.59 5.36
N SER A 89 -6.75 7.48 5.86
CA SER A 89 -6.94 8.27 7.09
C SER A 89 -6.67 9.73 6.74
N GLY A 90 -7.69 10.37 6.17
CA GLY A 90 -7.58 11.70 5.58
C GLY A 90 -6.99 11.70 4.16
N ARG A 91 -6.87 12.90 3.57
CA ARG A 91 -6.59 13.07 2.13
C ARG A 91 -5.19 13.55 1.76
N ASP A 92 -4.32 13.87 2.71
CA ASP A 92 -2.92 14.13 2.33
C ASP A 92 -2.21 12.82 2.07
N VAL A 93 -2.14 12.48 0.79
CA VAL A 93 -1.43 11.32 0.28
C VAL A 93 -0.29 11.74 -0.63
N SER A 94 0.33 12.91 -0.40
CA SER A 94 1.42 13.44 -1.24
C SER A 94 2.78 12.84 -0.90
N PHE A 95 2.82 11.54 -0.59
CA PHE A 95 4.03 10.85 -0.14
C PHE A 95 4.07 9.40 -0.63
N PHE A 96 5.23 8.78 -0.51
CA PHE A 96 5.41 7.34 -0.65
C PHE A 96 6.42 6.83 0.38
N ARG A 97 6.30 5.54 0.72
CA ARG A 97 7.16 4.88 1.69
C ARG A 97 7.82 3.66 1.03
N PRO A 98 9.15 3.61 0.89
CA PRO A 98 9.82 2.43 0.35
C PRO A 98 9.61 1.17 1.20
N SER A 99 9.82 0.00 0.61
CA SER A 99 9.76 -1.29 1.29
C SER A 99 11.05 -1.69 2.03
N ASN A 100 12.17 -0.98 1.82
CA ASN A 100 13.52 -1.44 2.22
C ASN A 100 14.02 -0.96 3.58
N GLU A 101 13.13 -0.67 4.52
CA GLU A 101 13.54 -0.19 5.85
C GLU A 101 13.25 -1.24 6.92
N ASP A 102 14.21 -2.18 7.14
CA ASP A 102 14.17 -3.28 8.12
C ASP A 102 13.40 -4.55 7.65
N GLU A 103 13.97 -5.75 7.91
CA GLU A 103 13.32 -7.04 7.62
C GLU A 103 11.93 -7.15 8.25
N ASN A 104 11.73 -6.48 9.39
CA ASN A 104 10.46 -6.46 10.12
C ASN A 104 9.35 -5.61 9.47
N ASN A 105 9.72 -4.75 8.52
CA ASN A 105 8.84 -3.76 7.89
C ASN A 105 8.74 -3.91 6.36
N PHE A 106 9.29 -5.00 5.83
CA PHE A 106 9.23 -5.30 4.40
C PHE A 106 7.78 -5.41 3.89
N ARG A 107 7.48 -4.76 2.76
CA ARG A 107 6.18 -4.77 2.07
C ARG A 107 6.34 -5.34 0.67
N TYR A 108 5.65 -6.44 0.39
CA TYR A 108 5.59 -6.96 -0.98
C TYR A 108 4.93 -5.95 -1.91
N SER A 109 5.19 -6.05 -3.22
CA SER A 109 4.69 -5.05 -4.18
C SER A 109 3.16 -4.98 -4.25
N TYR A 110 2.44 -6.08 -4.02
CA TYR A 110 0.98 -6.08 -3.92
C TYR A 110 0.45 -5.46 -2.62
N GLN A 111 1.33 -5.14 -1.66
CA GLN A 111 0.99 -4.49 -0.39
C GLN A 111 1.25 -2.98 -0.42
N ILE A 112 1.71 -2.46 -1.55
CA ILE A 112 1.94 -1.03 -1.76
C ILE A 112 0.69 -0.41 -2.36
N PRO A 113 0.09 0.61 -1.73
CA PRO A 113 -1.00 1.36 -2.32
C PRO A 113 -0.62 1.93 -3.70
N PRO A 114 -1.48 1.81 -4.73
CA PRO A 114 -1.21 2.39 -6.05
C PRO A 114 -0.83 3.87 -5.99
N VAL A 115 -1.47 4.65 -5.11
CA VAL A 115 -1.15 6.07 -4.90
C VAL A 115 0.30 6.29 -4.46
N GLU A 116 0.86 5.44 -3.59
CA GLU A 116 2.28 5.51 -3.22
C GLU A 116 3.18 5.20 -4.42
N ALA A 117 2.79 4.25 -5.28
CA ALA A 117 3.55 3.93 -6.48
C ALA A 117 3.53 5.07 -7.51
N GLU A 118 2.38 5.73 -7.69
CA GLU A 118 2.25 6.93 -8.52
C GLU A 118 3.15 8.07 -8.02
N ASN A 119 3.09 8.34 -6.71
CA ASN A 119 3.92 9.33 -6.06
C ASN A 119 5.41 9.05 -6.22
N ALA A 120 5.84 7.79 -6.08
CA ALA A 120 7.22 7.40 -6.34
C ALA A 120 7.66 7.71 -7.78
N ILE A 121 6.78 7.51 -8.77
CA ILE A 121 7.06 7.88 -10.17
C ILE A 121 7.18 9.39 -10.34
N ILE A 122 6.27 10.17 -9.75
CA ILE A 122 6.33 11.65 -9.79
C ILE A 122 7.62 12.14 -9.16
N TYR A 123 7.97 11.61 -7.99
CA TYR A 123 9.20 11.95 -7.27
C TYR A 123 10.45 11.70 -8.11
N ILE A 124 10.49 10.62 -8.92
CA ILE A 124 11.61 10.35 -9.85
C ILE A 124 11.75 11.46 -10.89
N TYR A 125 10.64 11.94 -11.44
CA TYR A 125 10.67 13.05 -12.40
C TYR A 125 11.06 14.37 -11.74
N GLU A 126 10.46 14.70 -10.59
CA GLU A 126 10.77 15.91 -9.81
C GLU A 126 12.28 15.97 -9.50
N ASN A 127 12.85 14.87 -9.00
CA ASN A 127 14.28 14.80 -8.68
C ASN A 127 15.22 14.77 -9.89
N ASN A 128 14.71 14.45 -11.08
CA ASN A 128 15.47 14.54 -12.32
C ASN A 128 15.25 15.89 -13.04
N GLY A 129 14.71 16.89 -12.34
CA GLY A 129 14.44 18.22 -12.88
C GLY A 129 13.36 18.22 -13.97
N ASN A 130 12.37 17.34 -13.85
CA ASN A 130 11.25 17.17 -14.78
C ASN A 130 11.67 16.84 -16.24
N LYS A 131 12.89 16.32 -16.42
CA LYS A 131 13.41 15.94 -17.73
C LYS A 131 12.63 14.76 -18.32
N CYS A 132 12.54 14.74 -19.64
CA CYS A 132 11.99 13.61 -20.37
C CYS A 132 12.84 12.34 -20.13
N MET A 133 12.19 11.23 -19.78
CA MET A 133 12.84 9.94 -19.50
C MET A 133 12.18 8.82 -20.31
N LYS A 134 12.96 7.80 -20.71
CA LYS A 134 12.38 6.59 -21.29
C LYS A 134 11.70 5.79 -20.17
N LYS A 135 10.54 5.20 -20.47
CA LYS A 135 9.76 4.40 -19.50
C LYS A 135 10.60 3.31 -18.80
N LYS A 136 11.51 2.67 -19.54
CA LYS A 136 12.41 1.64 -18.99
C LYS A 136 13.32 2.21 -17.89
N ASP A 137 13.79 3.44 -18.03
CA ASP A 137 14.71 4.07 -17.09
C ASP A 137 13.95 4.48 -15.83
N VAL A 138 12.70 4.95 -15.99
CA VAL A 138 11.79 5.21 -14.87
C VAL A 138 11.48 3.93 -14.08
N LEU A 139 11.21 2.80 -14.74
CA LEU A 139 11.00 1.51 -14.07
C LEU A 139 12.23 1.07 -13.24
N ILE A 140 13.43 1.30 -13.76
CA ILE A 140 14.68 0.99 -13.05
C ILE A 140 14.79 1.85 -11.79
N SER A 141 14.61 3.16 -11.92
CA SER A 141 14.61 4.10 -10.79
C SER A 141 13.52 3.77 -9.78
N PHE A 142 12.31 3.44 -10.23
CA PHE A 142 11.18 3.05 -9.39
C PHE A 142 11.49 1.83 -8.53
N SER A 143 12.00 0.76 -9.15
CA SER A 143 12.33 -0.48 -8.44
C SER A 143 13.40 -0.23 -7.36
N SER A 144 14.44 0.53 -7.70
CA SER A 144 15.51 0.90 -6.76
C SER A 144 14.99 1.78 -5.62
N LEU A 145 14.20 2.81 -5.96
CA LEU A 145 13.64 3.78 -5.01
C LEU A 145 12.69 3.12 -4.00
N MET A 146 11.86 2.19 -4.47
CA MET A 146 10.91 1.44 -3.64
C MET A 146 11.56 0.30 -2.86
N GLY A 147 12.85 0.04 -3.08
CA GLY A 147 13.61 -0.92 -2.28
C GLY A 147 13.57 -2.36 -2.79
N TYR A 148 13.17 -2.59 -4.04
CA TYR A 148 13.09 -3.93 -4.61
C TYR A 148 14.38 -4.32 -5.32
N GLN A 149 15.11 -5.27 -4.72
CA GLN A 149 16.34 -5.84 -5.29
C GLN A 149 16.09 -6.60 -6.61
N ARG A 150 14.93 -7.26 -6.73
CA ARG A 150 14.53 -8.03 -7.91
C ARG A 150 13.33 -7.37 -8.59
N LYS A 151 13.46 -7.12 -9.90
CA LYS A 151 12.38 -6.59 -10.77
C LYS A 151 11.45 -7.72 -11.21
N GLY A 152 10.85 -8.40 -10.25
CA GLY A 152 9.89 -9.47 -10.50
C GLY A 152 8.67 -8.98 -11.28
N SER A 153 7.87 -9.92 -11.78
CA SER A 153 6.62 -9.63 -12.50
C SER A 153 5.68 -8.71 -11.72
N GLU A 154 5.61 -8.87 -10.40
CA GLU A 154 4.72 -8.08 -9.54
C GLU A 154 5.16 -6.61 -9.43
N VAL A 155 6.46 -6.33 -9.24
CA VAL A 155 7.00 -4.95 -9.19
C VAL A 155 6.75 -4.24 -10.51
N ARG A 156 6.92 -4.96 -11.64
CA ARG A 156 6.62 -4.42 -12.96
C ARG A 156 5.12 -4.14 -13.10
N SER A 157 4.26 -5.05 -12.63
CA SER A 157 2.80 -4.86 -12.66
C SER A 157 2.37 -3.62 -11.88
N LEU A 158 2.88 -3.43 -10.66
CA LEU A 158 2.64 -2.24 -9.84
C LEU A 158 3.05 -0.96 -10.58
N PHE A 159 4.27 -0.92 -11.13
CA PHE A 159 4.75 0.20 -11.91
C PHE A 159 3.87 0.49 -13.13
N GLU A 160 3.52 -0.55 -13.90
CA GLU A 160 2.73 -0.40 -15.12
C GLU A 160 1.33 0.15 -14.84
N LYS A 161 0.67 -0.33 -13.78
CA LYS A 161 -0.63 0.19 -13.33
C LYS A 161 -0.53 1.67 -12.94
N ALA A 162 0.42 2.02 -12.07
CA ALA A 162 0.63 3.40 -11.62
C ALA A 162 0.97 4.34 -12.79
N PHE A 163 1.87 3.91 -13.68
CA PHE A 163 2.27 4.69 -14.86
C PHE A 163 1.11 4.89 -15.83
N ALA A 164 0.28 3.87 -16.06
CA ALA A 164 -0.90 3.98 -16.90
C ALA A 164 -1.93 4.94 -16.31
N LYS A 165 -2.16 4.90 -14.99
CA LYS A 165 -3.05 5.83 -14.28
C LYS A 165 -2.56 7.27 -14.38
N LEU A 166 -1.29 7.55 -14.09
CA LEU A 166 -0.69 8.88 -14.26
C LEU A 166 -0.81 9.42 -15.69
N ARG A 167 -0.74 8.55 -16.70
CA ARG A 167 -0.96 8.93 -18.09
C ARG A 167 -2.42 9.22 -18.40
N LYS A 168 -3.34 8.38 -17.90
CA LYS A 168 -4.79 8.59 -18.04
C LYS A 168 -5.21 9.92 -17.41
N ASP A 169 -4.64 10.24 -16.26
CA ASP A 169 -4.92 11.45 -15.49
C ASP A 169 -4.16 12.69 -16.05
N GLY A 170 -3.42 12.55 -17.16
CA GLY A 170 -2.71 13.64 -17.81
C GLY A 170 -1.52 14.20 -17.03
N ARG A 171 -1.07 13.52 -15.96
CA ARG A 171 0.06 13.91 -15.13
C ARG A 171 1.40 13.56 -15.77
N ILE A 172 1.42 12.51 -16.60
CA ILE A 172 2.55 12.15 -17.45
C ILE A 172 2.12 12.23 -18.91
N ILE A 173 2.94 12.93 -19.72
CA ILE A 173 2.68 13.13 -21.15
C ILE A 173 3.80 12.53 -22.01
N SER A 174 3.41 12.07 -23.20
CA SER A 174 4.35 11.57 -24.20
C SER A 174 5.09 12.73 -24.86
N ARG A 175 6.40 12.57 -25.02
CA ARG A 175 7.30 13.46 -25.78
C ARG A 175 8.03 12.62 -26.83
N SER A 176 8.67 13.27 -27.81
CA SER A 176 9.43 12.57 -28.87
C SER A 176 10.52 11.64 -28.33
N SER A 177 11.15 12.00 -27.21
CA SER A 177 12.24 11.25 -26.58
C SER A 177 11.82 10.34 -25.41
N GLY A 178 10.53 10.26 -25.06
CA GLY A 178 10.05 9.50 -23.90
C GLY A 178 8.83 10.12 -23.22
N PHE A 179 8.88 10.25 -21.90
CA PHE A 179 7.79 10.75 -21.06
C PHE A 179 8.29 11.81 -20.08
N SER A 180 7.49 12.82 -19.79
CA SER A 180 7.75 13.83 -18.76
C SER A 180 6.50 14.05 -17.92
N LEU A 181 6.64 14.74 -16.79
CA LEU A 181 5.47 15.37 -16.16
C LEU A 181 4.87 16.42 -17.10
N SER A 182 3.56 16.64 -16.93
CA SER A 182 2.75 17.65 -17.63
C SER A 182 3.30 19.06 -17.39
#